data_AF-A0A7J0D191-F1
#
_entry.id   AF-A0A7J0D191-F1
#
_cell.length_a   1.000
_cell.length_b   1.000
_cell.length_c   1.000
_cell.angle_alpha   90.00
_cell.angle_beta   90.00
_cell.angle_gamma   90.00
#
_symmetry.space_group_name_H-M   'P 1'
#
loop_
_entity.id
_entity.type
_entity.pdbx_description
1 polymer ?
#
loop_
_entity_poly.entity_id
_entity_poly.type
_entity_poly.pdbx_seq_one_letter_code
_entity_poly.pdbx_strand_id
1 'polypeptide(L)'
;MSNDAPGTTTGTADREGPTPLLVLDVVGLTPQLLSHMPNLTALGKQGARAPLSTVLPAVTCAAQSTFLTGTMPAEHGIVANGWYFRELGDVLLWRQHNGLVEGDKLWDAARRAHPGYTVANICWWYAMGADTDWTVTPRPVYYADGRKEPDCYTRPPPCTTN
;
A
#
# COMPACT_ATOMS: atom_id res chain seq x y z
N MET A 1 -55.45 0.98 -27.20
CA MET A 1 -54.15 1.48 -27.67
C MET A 1 -53.39 1.94 -26.44
N SER A 2 -52.65 1.01 -25.83
CA SER A 2 -51.91 1.22 -24.59
C SER A 2 -50.47 1.58 -24.93
N ASN A 3 -49.95 2.58 -24.24
CA ASN A 3 -48.67 3.22 -24.51
C ASN A 3 -47.54 2.40 -23.85
N ASP A 4 -46.69 1.76 -24.66
CA ASP A 4 -45.47 1.10 -24.17
C ASP A 4 -44.40 2.14 -23.87
N ALA A 5 -44.02 2.23 -22.59
CA ALA A 5 -42.85 2.99 -22.15
C ALA A 5 -41.59 2.14 -22.41
N PRO A 6 -40.52 2.69 -23.02
CA PRO A 6 -39.28 1.96 -23.19
C PRO A 6 -38.58 1.84 -21.83
N GLY A 7 -38.41 0.59 -21.39
CA GLY A 7 -37.64 0.25 -20.19
C GLY A 7 -36.21 0.77 -20.31
N THR A 8 -35.79 1.57 -19.34
CA THR A 8 -34.40 1.99 -19.19
C THR A 8 -33.58 0.80 -18.71
N THR A 9 -32.98 0.05 -19.63
CA THR A 9 -31.94 -0.93 -19.30
C THR A 9 -30.70 -0.13 -18.89
N THR A 10 -30.43 -0.03 -17.58
CA THR A 10 -29.16 0.50 -17.08
C THR A 10 -28.06 -0.50 -17.44
N GLY A 11 -27.51 -0.36 -18.65
CA GLY A 11 -26.35 -1.11 -19.09
C GLY A 11 -25.21 -0.87 -18.11
N THR A 12 -24.76 -1.94 -17.45
CA THR A 12 -23.42 -1.95 -16.86
C THR A 12 -22.48 -1.91 -18.04
N ALA A 13 -21.97 -0.71 -18.36
CA ALA A 13 -21.00 -0.56 -19.43
C ALA A 13 -19.83 -1.51 -19.14
N ASP A 14 -19.57 -2.46 -20.03
CA ASP A 14 -18.37 -3.28 -20.02
C ASP A 14 -17.19 -2.31 -20.00
N ARG A 15 -16.56 -2.16 -18.84
CA ARG A 15 -15.32 -1.40 -18.75
C ARG A 15 -14.28 -2.23 -19.50
N GLU A 16 -13.82 -1.74 -20.65
CA GLU A 16 -12.72 -2.29 -21.46
C GLU A 16 -11.35 -2.28 -20.74
N GLY A 17 -11.33 -2.16 -19.41
CA GLY A 17 -10.11 -2.08 -18.62
C GLY A 17 -10.29 -2.72 -17.23
N PRO A 18 -9.17 -2.98 -16.55
CA PRO A 18 -9.20 -3.57 -15.23
C PRO A 18 -10.00 -2.72 -14.26
N THR A 19 -10.74 -3.38 -13.38
CA THR A 19 -11.44 -2.68 -12.29
C THR A 19 -10.40 -2.05 -11.37
N PRO A 20 -10.46 -0.73 -11.10
CA PRO A 20 -9.52 -0.09 -10.19
C PRO A 20 -9.56 -0.73 -8.80
N LEU A 21 -8.39 -1.12 -8.29
CA LEU A 21 -8.22 -1.69 -6.96
C LEU A 21 -7.63 -0.63 -6.01
N LEU A 22 -8.30 -0.41 -4.88
CA LEU A 22 -7.79 0.38 -3.76
C LEU A 22 -7.51 -0.55 -2.57
N VAL A 23 -6.25 -0.60 -2.15
CA VAL A 23 -5.84 -1.26 -0.91
C VAL A 23 -5.57 -0.20 0.15
N LEU A 24 -6.32 -0.23 1.25
CA LEU A 24 -6.17 0.68 2.38
C LEU A 24 -5.68 -0.09 3.61
N ASP A 25 -4.50 0.25 4.10
CA ASP A 25 -3.96 -0.24 5.38
C ASP A 25 -4.26 0.77 6.49
N VAL A 26 -5.04 0.34 7.49
CA VAL A 26 -5.36 1.15 8.68
C VAL A 26 -4.68 0.52 9.89
N VAL A 27 -3.48 1.03 10.19
CA VAL A 27 -2.64 0.50 11.27
C VAL A 27 -3.38 0.60 12.62
N GLY A 28 -3.43 -0.52 13.35
CA GLY A 28 -4.05 -0.58 14.68
C GLY A 28 -5.58 -0.58 14.67
N LEU A 29 -6.22 -0.79 13.52
CA LEU A 29 -7.67 -0.90 13.44
C LEU A 29 -8.18 -2.12 14.21
N THR A 30 -9.07 -1.88 15.17
CA THR A 30 -9.78 -2.93 15.91
C THR A 30 -11.27 -2.88 15.59
N PRO A 31 -12.01 -4.01 15.71
CA PRO A 31 -13.45 -4.03 15.46
C PRO A 31 -14.25 -3.01 16.29
N GLN A 32 -13.78 -2.68 17.49
CA GLN A 32 -14.41 -1.71 18.40
C GLN A 32 -14.39 -0.28 17.82
N LEU A 33 -13.31 0.08 17.11
CA LEU A 33 -13.14 1.40 16.49
C LEU A 33 -14.07 1.61 15.28
N LEU A 34 -14.58 0.52 14.68
CA LEU A 34 -15.51 0.62 13.54
C LEU A 34 -16.79 1.38 13.87
N SER A 35 -17.19 1.41 15.15
CA SER A 35 -18.33 2.20 15.63
C SER A 35 -18.20 3.70 15.33
N HIS A 36 -16.98 4.22 15.21
CA HIS A 36 -16.67 5.61 14.87
C HIS A 36 -16.38 5.83 13.37
N MET A 37 -16.46 4.77 12.54
CA MET A 37 -16.08 4.79 11.12
C MET A 37 -17.26 4.32 10.25
N PRO A 38 -18.30 5.15 10.04
CA PRO A 38 -19.55 4.73 9.41
C PRO A 38 -19.35 4.24 7.96
N ASN A 39 -18.46 4.88 7.20
CA ASN A 39 -18.18 4.49 5.81
C ASN A 39 -17.50 3.12 5.72
N LEU A 40 -16.53 2.85 6.59
CA LEU A 40 -15.83 1.56 6.62
C LEU A 40 -16.74 0.43 7.12
N THR A 41 -17.59 0.74 8.10
CA THR A 41 -18.63 -0.17 8.57
C THR A 41 -19.63 -0.50 7.47
N ALA A 42 -20.06 0.49 6.68
CA ALA A 42 -20.96 0.27 5.55
C ALA A 42 -20.31 -0.60 4.48
N LEU A 43 -19.04 -0.36 4.14
CA LEU A 43 -18.27 -1.15 3.18
C LEU A 43 -18.20 -2.63 3.60
N GLY A 44 -17.87 -2.90 4.86
CA GLY A 44 -17.81 -4.27 5.39
C GLY A 44 -19.17 -4.97 5.48
N LYS A 45 -20.29 -4.22 5.53
CA LYS A 45 -21.66 -4.77 5.51
C LYS A 45 -22.17 -5.08 4.10
N GLN A 46 -21.79 -4.26 3.12
CA GLN A 46 -22.19 -4.44 1.72
C GLN A 46 -21.34 -5.49 0.99
N GLY A 47 -20.06 -5.60 1.37
CA GLY A 47 -19.13 -6.58 0.85
C GLY A 47 -18.91 -7.76 1.80
N ALA A 48 -17.64 -8.13 1.96
CA ALA A 48 -17.21 -9.19 2.86
C ALA A 48 -16.29 -8.64 3.96
N ARG A 49 -16.27 -9.32 5.10
CA ARG A 49 -15.30 -9.08 6.18
C ARG A 49 -14.78 -10.40 6.71
N ALA A 50 -13.50 -10.45 7.04
CA ALA A 50 -12.87 -11.59 7.69
C ALA A 50 -11.85 -11.10 8.72
N PRO A 51 -11.66 -11.83 9.83
CA PRO A 51 -10.54 -11.57 10.73
C PRO A 51 -9.23 -11.86 9.99
N LEU A 52 -8.26 -10.97 10.13
CA LEU A 52 -6.92 -11.18 9.60
C LEU A 52 -6.01 -11.72 10.71
N SER A 53 -5.45 -12.92 10.50
CA SER A 53 -4.34 -13.41 11.31
C SER A 53 -3.06 -12.69 10.89
N THR A 54 -2.39 -12.04 11.84
CA THR A 54 -1.15 -11.30 11.55
C THR A 54 0.03 -12.25 11.34
N VAL A 55 1.05 -11.75 10.65
CA VAL A 55 2.35 -12.44 10.52
C VAL A 55 3.14 -12.35 11.81
N LEU A 56 4.10 -13.26 11.98
CA LEU A 56 5.13 -13.14 12.99
C LEU A 56 6.45 -12.76 12.29
N PRO A 57 7.10 -11.64 12.68
CA PRO A 57 6.72 -10.69 13.73
C PRO A 57 5.65 -9.67 13.31
N ALA A 58 4.74 -9.33 14.24
CA ALA A 58 3.61 -8.42 14.01
C ALA A 58 4.03 -6.93 14.06
N VAL A 59 5.05 -6.57 13.29
CA VAL A 59 5.53 -5.20 13.13
C VAL A 59 5.17 -4.67 11.74
N THR A 60 4.99 -3.34 11.63
CA THR A 60 4.43 -2.70 10.43
C THR A 60 5.19 -3.04 9.15
N CYS A 61 6.53 -2.97 9.15
CA CYS A 61 7.35 -3.25 7.97
C CYS A 61 7.16 -4.69 7.44
N ALA A 62 7.08 -5.67 8.35
CA ALA A 62 6.87 -7.07 7.99
C ALA A 62 5.47 -7.29 7.44
N ALA A 63 4.43 -6.85 8.18
CA ALA A 63 3.04 -7.01 7.78
C ALA A 63 2.71 -6.33 6.45
N GLN A 64 3.18 -5.09 6.24
CA GLN A 64 2.96 -4.38 4.98
C GLN A 64 3.66 -5.08 3.81
N SER A 65 4.89 -5.59 4.00
CA SER A 65 5.58 -6.34 2.96
C SER A 65 4.82 -7.61 2.59
N THR A 66 4.31 -8.35 3.58
CA THR A 66 3.45 -9.52 3.36
C THR A 66 2.19 -9.15 2.57
N PHE A 67 1.52 -8.03 2.85
CA PHE A 67 0.36 -7.61 2.05
C PHE A 67 0.71 -7.28 0.61
N LEU A 68 1.88 -6.69 0.38
CA LEU A 68 2.30 -6.26 -0.95
C LEU A 68 2.87 -7.40 -1.79
N THR A 69 3.46 -8.44 -1.18
CA THR A 69 4.02 -9.59 -1.90
C THR A 69 3.11 -10.82 -1.90
N GLY A 70 2.22 -10.94 -0.91
CA GLY A 70 1.49 -12.18 -0.65
C GLY A 70 2.34 -13.31 -0.07
N THR A 71 3.60 -13.05 0.28
CA THR A 71 4.57 -14.02 0.81
C THR A 71 4.84 -13.79 2.29
N MET A 72 5.41 -14.76 2.98
CA MET A 72 5.74 -14.64 4.42
C MET A 72 7.09 -13.94 4.67
N PRO A 73 7.38 -13.43 5.89
CA PRO A 73 8.66 -12.79 6.21
C PRO A 73 9.92 -13.61 5.90
N ALA A 74 9.81 -14.94 5.95
CA ALA A 74 10.88 -15.85 5.56
C ALA A 74 11.21 -15.80 4.06
N GLU A 75 10.29 -15.34 3.22
CA GLU A 75 10.42 -15.29 1.76
C GLU A 75 10.72 -13.87 1.25
N HIS A 76 10.06 -12.84 1.80
CA HIS A 76 10.33 -11.45 1.38
C HIS A 76 11.47 -10.76 2.16
N GLY A 77 12.03 -11.43 3.18
CA GLY A 77 13.21 -10.99 3.93
C GLY A 77 12.98 -9.90 4.99
N ILE A 78 11.78 -9.32 5.05
CA ILE A 78 11.46 -8.21 5.96
C ILE A 78 10.88 -8.72 7.28
N VAL A 79 11.72 -8.75 8.32
CA VAL A 79 11.34 -9.20 9.67
C VAL A 79 11.33 -8.08 10.71
N ALA A 80 11.80 -6.88 10.38
CA ALA A 80 11.89 -5.77 11.33
C ALA A 80 11.93 -4.44 10.59
N ASN A 81 11.90 -3.34 11.36
CA ASN A 81 12.12 -2.00 10.81
C ASN A 81 13.59 -1.74 10.46
N GLY A 82 14.51 -2.66 10.79
CA GLY A 82 15.92 -2.53 10.48
C GLY A 82 16.76 -3.67 11.02
N TRP A 83 18.04 -3.65 10.68
CA TRP A 83 18.98 -4.73 10.98
C TRP A 83 20.32 -4.19 11.46
N TYR A 84 21.07 -5.06 12.10
CA TYR A 84 22.49 -4.85 12.35
C TYR A 84 23.29 -5.30 11.13
N PHE A 85 24.00 -4.36 10.50
CA PHE A 85 24.85 -4.63 9.34
C PHE A 85 26.26 -4.88 9.85
N ARG A 86 26.66 -6.16 9.91
CA ARG A 86 27.92 -6.59 10.53
C ARG A 86 29.14 -6.01 9.83
N GLU A 87 29.04 -5.83 8.53
CA GLU A 87 30.08 -5.27 7.66
C GLU A 87 30.34 -3.80 7.98
N LEU A 88 29.32 -3.10 8.49
CA LEU A 88 29.40 -1.69 8.88
C LEU A 88 29.58 -1.52 10.39
N GLY A 89 29.26 -2.54 11.18
CA GLY A 89 29.24 -2.45 12.63
C GLY A 89 28.06 -1.64 13.18
N ASP A 90 27.06 -1.34 12.36
CA ASP A 90 26.00 -0.36 12.66
C ASP A 90 24.59 -0.96 12.58
N VAL A 91 23.71 -0.50 13.47
CA VAL A 91 22.27 -0.75 13.38
C VAL A 91 21.64 0.29 12.47
N LEU A 92 21.06 -0.17 11.37
CA LEU A 92 20.40 0.72 10.41
C LEU A 92 18.90 0.44 10.40
N LEU A 93 18.15 1.48 10.78
CA LEU A 93 16.70 1.45 10.90
C LEU A 93 16.04 2.23 9.77
N TRP A 94 14.82 1.83 9.42
CA TRP A 94 13.92 2.47 8.47
C TRP A 94 14.54 2.70 7.09
N ARG A 95 15.31 1.72 6.60
CA ARG A 95 15.74 1.72 5.20
C ARG A 95 14.49 1.63 4.32
N GLN A 96 14.39 2.53 3.34
CA GLN A 96 13.15 2.71 2.57
C GLN A 96 13.21 2.18 1.13
N HIS A 97 14.34 1.61 0.71
CA HIS A 97 14.52 1.15 -0.67
C HIS A 97 13.70 -0.12 -0.94
N ASN A 98 12.92 -0.14 -2.02
CA ASN A 98 12.04 -1.26 -2.38
C ASN A 98 12.80 -2.55 -2.68
N GLY A 99 14.00 -2.43 -3.24
CA GLY A 99 14.89 -3.59 -3.51
C GLY A 99 15.36 -4.35 -2.26
N LEU A 100 15.03 -3.89 -1.04
CA LEU A 100 15.22 -4.69 0.18
C LEU A 100 14.12 -5.75 0.35
N VAL A 101 12.95 -5.56 -0.27
CA VAL A 101 11.83 -6.48 -0.18
C VAL A 101 11.94 -7.46 -1.34
N GLU A 102 12.21 -8.72 -1.03
CA GLU A 102 12.32 -9.76 -2.05
C GLU A 102 10.93 -10.20 -2.56
N GLY A 103 10.93 -10.90 -3.70
CA GLY A 103 9.73 -11.45 -4.32
C GLY A 103 8.91 -10.48 -5.18
N ASP A 104 7.94 -11.05 -5.89
CA ASP A 104 7.01 -10.31 -6.73
C ASP A 104 6.09 -9.42 -5.90
N LYS A 105 5.82 -8.22 -6.39
CA LYS A 105 4.89 -7.27 -5.76
C LYS A 105 3.53 -7.33 -6.45
N LEU A 106 2.51 -6.84 -5.75
CA LEU A 106 1.13 -6.80 -6.25
C LEU A 106 1.03 -6.10 -7.62
N TRP A 107 1.81 -5.04 -7.82
CA TRP A 107 1.83 -4.31 -9.08
C TRP A 107 2.52 -5.07 -10.22
N ASP A 108 3.51 -5.91 -9.92
CA ASP A 108 4.15 -6.77 -10.93
C ASP A 108 3.14 -7.80 -11.45
N ALA A 109 2.36 -8.41 -10.54
CA ALA A 109 1.28 -9.31 -10.89
C ALA A 109 0.17 -8.60 -11.69
N ALA A 110 -0.23 -7.39 -11.27
CA ALA A 110 -1.23 -6.59 -11.96
C ALA A 110 -0.79 -6.23 -13.39
N ARG A 111 0.46 -5.82 -13.59
CA ARG A 111 1.00 -5.47 -14.92
C ARG A 111 1.22 -6.67 -15.83
N ARG A 112 1.47 -7.87 -15.29
CA ARG A 112 1.47 -9.11 -16.07
C ARG A 112 0.08 -9.45 -16.61
N ALA A 113 -0.96 -9.27 -15.78
CA ALA A 113 -2.35 -9.52 -16.19
C ALA A 113 -2.87 -8.42 -17.13
N HIS A 114 -2.50 -7.17 -16.87
CA HIS A 114 -2.92 -6.00 -17.63
C HIS A 114 -1.71 -5.11 -17.95
N PRO A 115 -1.05 -5.34 -19.11
CA PRO A 115 0.05 -4.48 -19.56
C PRO A 115 -0.39 -3.01 -19.59
N GLY A 116 0.39 -2.13 -18.96
CA GLY A 116 0.07 -0.71 -18.81
C GLY A 116 -0.78 -0.35 -17.58
N TYR A 117 -1.00 -1.30 -16.66
CA TYR A 117 -1.66 -0.99 -15.38
C TYR A 117 -0.87 0.05 -14.57
N THR A 118 -1.56 1.13 -14.20
CA THR A 118 -0.97 2.23 -13.45
C THR A 118 -1.14 2.03 -11.94
N VAL A 119 -0.12 2.42 -11.17
CA VAL A 119 -0.05 2.15 -9.73
C VAL A 119 0.40 3.39 -8.97
N ALA A 120 -0.38 3.75 -7.96
CA ALA A 120 -0.02 4.75 -6.97
C ALA A 120 0.26 4.06 -5.62
N ASN A 121 1.45 4.26 -5.07
CA ASN A 121 1.83 3.83 -3.73
C ASN A 121 1.94 5.06 -2.81
N ILE A 122 1.04 5.15 -1.83
CA ILE A 122 0.96 6.28 -0.91
C ILE A 122 1.16 5.78 0.52
N CYS A 123 2.27 6.20 1.12
CA CYS A 123 2.68 5.98 2.51
C CYS A 123 2.92 4.53 2.92
N TRP A 124 3.04 3.58 1.98
CA TRP A 124 3.52 2.24 2.31
C TRP A 124 5.04 2.24 2.52
N TRP A 125 5.52 1.39 3.44
CA TRP A 125 6.94 1.23 3.68
C TRP A 125 7.66 0.58 2.48
N TYR A 126 8.98 0.82 2.40
CA TYR A 126 9.85 0.37 1.30
C TYR A 126 9.39 0.85 -0.08
N ALA A 127 8.81 2.04 -0.17
CA ALA A 127 8.29 2.56 -1.44
C ALA A 127 9.35 3.25 -2.32
N MET A 128 10.51 3.64 -1.79
CA MET A 128 11.51 4.35 -2.57
C MET A 128 12.13 3.41 -3.62
N GLY A 129 12.11 3.81 -4.89
CA GLY A 129 12.61 2.99 -5.99
C GLY A 129 11.69 1.83 -6.38
N ALA A 130 10.46 1.75 -5.83
CA ALA A 130 9.45 0.83 -6.33
C ALA A 130 9.08 1.17 -7.78
N ASP A 131 8.75 0.14 -8.56
CA ASP A 131 8.26 0.31 -9.93
C ASP A 131 6.78 0.75 -9.91
N THR A 132 6.51 1.95 -9.42
CA THR A 132 5.16 2.55 -9.36
C THR A 132 5.14 3.88 -10.08
N ASP A 133 4.01 4.20 -10.71
CA ASP A 133 3.82 5.44 -11.48
C ASP A 133 3.79 6.67 -10.57
N TRP A 134 3.16 6.52 -9.40
CA TRP A 134 3.18 7.51 -8.34
C TRP A 134 3.65 6.91 -7.03
N THR A 135 4.52 7.62 -6.34
CA THR A 135 4.97 7.28 -5.00
C THR A 135 4.90 8.50 -4.11
N VAL A 136 4.36 8.36 -2.91
CA VAL A 136 4.49 9.34 -1.84
C VAL A 136 4.85 8.56 -0.59
N THR A 137 5.98 8.83 0.06
CA THR A 137 6.34 8.17 1.33
C THR A 137 6.95 9.15 2.31
N PRO A 138 6.63 9.09 3.60
CA PRO A 138 7.29 9.90 4.60
C PRO A 138 8.80 9.65 4.59
N ARG A 139 9.60 10.72 4.50
CA ARG A 139 11.06 10.68 4.60
C ARG A 139 11.52 11.77 5.57
N PRO A 140 11.29 11.62 6.89
CA PRO A 140 11.65 12.65 7.85
C PRO A 140 13.15 12.95 7.81
N VAL A 141 13.49 14.23 7.96
CA VAL A 141 14.88 14.66 8.11
C VAL A 141 15.22 14.64 9.60
N TYR A 142 16.24 13.85 9.95
CA TYR A 142 16.76 13.78 11.31
C TYR A 142 18.03 14.63 11.41
N TYR A 143 17.97 15.67 12.22
CA TYR A 143 19.10 16.56 12.48
C TYR A 143 19.96 16.02 13.62
N ALA A 144 21.24 16.37 13.61
CA ALA A 144 22.19 15.97 14.65
C ALA A 144 21.82 16.52 16.05
N ASP A 145 21.01 17.57 16.11
CA ASP A 145 20.47 18.15 17.35
C ASP A 145 19.20 17.45 17.87
N GLY A 146 18.80 16.34 17.24
CA GLY A 146 17.62 15.55 17.62
C GLY A 146 16.30 16.08 17.07
N ARG A 147 16.30 17.20 16.32
CA ARG A 147 15.08 17.65 15.62
C ARG A 147 14.70 16.67 14.51
N LYS A 148 13.40 16.56 14.30
CA LYS A 148 12.79 15.78 13.23
C LYS A 148 11.86 16.69 12.45
N GLU A 149 12.24 17.01 11.21
CA GLU A 149 11.36 17.76 10.32
C GLU A 149 10.51 16.81 9.47
N PRO A 150 9.21 17.12 9.30
CA PRO A 150 8.36 16.36 8.40
C PRO A 150 8.80 16.64 6.97
N ASP A 151 9.10 15.57 6.24
CA ASP A 151 9.40 15.62 4.82
C ASP A 151 8.84 14.37 4.14
N CYS A 152 8.62 14.45 2.84
CA CYS A 152 8.07 13.39 2.02
C CYS A 152 8.87 13.20 0.75
N TYR A 153 9.13 11.94 0.40
CA TYR A 153 9.61 11.58 -0.92
C TYR A 153 8.41 11.43 -1.85
N THR A 154 8.44 12.12 -2.99
CA THR A 154 7.45 11.96 -4.05
C THR A 154 8.09 11.57 -5.38
N ARG A 155 7.39 10.72 -6.14
CA ARG A 155 7.68 10.38 -7.53
C ARG A 155 6.37 10.49 -8.31
N PRO A 156 6.29 11.26 -9.42
CA PRO A 156 7.29 12.22 -9.89
C PRO A 156 7.60 13.30 -8.83
N PRO A 157 8.79 13.93 -8.88
CA PRO A 157 9.14 14.98 -7.94
C PRO A 157 8.14 16.14 -8.02
N PRO A 158 7.95 16.91 -6.94
CA PRO A 158 7.10 18.09 -6.99
C PRO A 158 7.70 19.08 -8.01
N CYS A 159 6.86 19.76 -8.79
CA CYS A 159 7.33 20.84 -9.65
C CYS A 159 8.07 21.87 -8.79
N THR A 160 9.38 22.02 -9.00
CA THR A 160 10.11 23.19 -8.52
C THR A 160 9.62 24.39 -9.31
N THR A 161 8.71 25.18 -8.72
CA THR A 161 8.46 26.55 -9.18
C THR A 161 9.75 27.35 -8.99
N ASN A 162 10.38 27.72 -10.10
CA ASN A 162 11.37 28.81 -10.16
C ASN A 162 10.68 30.16 -9.93
#